data_AF-A0A523DCC5-F1
#
_entry.id   AF-A0A523DCC5-F1
#
_cell.length_a   1.000
_cell.length_b   1.000
_cell.length_c   1.000
_cell.angle_alpha   90.00
_cell.angle_beta   90.00
_cell.angle_gamma   90.00
#
_symmetry.space_group_name_H-M   'P 1'
#
loop_
_entity.id
_entity.type
_entity.pdbx_description
1 polymer ?
#
loop_
_entity_poly.entity_id
_entity_poly.type
_entity_poly.pdbx_seq_one_letter_code
_entity_poly.pdbx_strand_id
1 'polypeptide(L)'
;MARAMGIPAIVTAGDRGGAKAVNGQNKVFLEVAGESLVARVVATLQRVPEVSEIWVVGDAARLRSVLDASALSDGLSKPLRLVEQFRDLYQNAWETYRRSLPGAPADGRDPVGDDLDFAVLYVSADLPFATPHEISQFIQRSQQRGCDYAAGLVTEASMAGFAPAVAGDPGIEMACFNLREGRFRQSNLHYVKPGRLGNRHYIEDMYEHRHQRELGQILGLAWTLLVSETGGLGVLYYYGLMHVAGLADRRGWRRLADWIRRFIPTARIEKGCSGLLDTDFAFVVTDIGGCAVDIDNEHDYQIACQHFEQWYADQLRLGESRHPSLAAESRRRAGAAKGSGGSEAA
;
A
#
# COMPACT_ATOMS: atom_id res chain seq x y z
N MET A 1 -15.91 -23.79 12.35
CA MET A 1 -14.90 -22.82 11.90
C MET A 1 -15.60 -21.51 11.66
N ALA A 2 -15.35 -20.49 12.48
CA ALA A 2 -15.90 -19.15 12.26
C ALA A 2 -15.35 -18.63 10.92
N ARG A 3 -16.24 -18.29 9.99
CA ARG A 3 -15.89 -17.65 8.72
C ARG A 3 -15.22 -16.34 9.11
N ALA A 4 -13.93 -16.17 8.84
CA ALA A 4 -13.26 -14.89 9.09
C ALA A 4 -14.06 -13.81 8.37
N MET A 5 -14.59 -12.84 9.12
CA MET A 5 -15.30 -11.71 8.53
C MET A 5 -14.29 -10.95 7.68
N GLY A 6 -14.62 -10.74 6.40
CA GLY A 6 -13.75 -9.99 5.50
C GLY A 6 -13.59 -8.54 5.97
N ILE A 7 -12.47 -7.92 5.63
CA ILE A 7 -12.14 -6.54 5.99
C ILE A 7 -12.47 -5.59 4.84
N PRO A 8 -12.88 -4.34 5.09
CA PRO A 8 -12.98 -3.35 4.04
C PRO A 8 -11.59 -2.93 3.56
N ALA A 9 -11.49 -2.65 2.25
CA ALA A 9 -10.32 -1.99 1.67
C ALA A 9 -10.65 -0.52 1.41
N ILE A 10 -9.75 0.37 1.81
CA ILE A 10 -9.84 1.82 1.61
C ILE A 10 -8.73 2.22 0.64
N VAL A 11 -9.14 2.65 -0.56
CA VAL A 11 -8.27 3.08 -1.65
C VAL A 11 -8.16 4.61 -1.61
N THR A 12 -6.96 5.12 -1.37
CA THR A 12 -6.70 6.56 -1.32
C THR A 12 -6.34 7.08 -2.72
N ALA A 13 -7.23 7.90 -3.29
CA ALA A 13 -7.14 8.44 -4.66
C ALA A 13 -7.26 9.98 -4.71
N GLY A 14 -7.06 10.66 -3.58
CA GLY A 14 -7.16 12.13 -3.52
C GLY A 14 -5.97 12.86 -4.15
N ASP A 15 -6.21 14.09 -4.63
CA ASP A 15 -5.20 15.03 -5.15
C ASP A 15 -4.99 16.28 -4.29
N ARG A 16 -5.81 16.49 -3.26
CA ARG A 16 -5.63 17.62 -2.34
C ARG A 16 -4.40 17.40 -1.45
N GLY A 17 -3.57 18.44 -1.29
CA GLY A 17 -2.41 18.41 -0.37
C GLY A 17 -1.03 18.14 -0.98
N GLY A 18 -0.81 18.38 -2.28
CA GLY A 18 0.53 18.31 -2.89
C GLY A 18 0.78 17.08 -3.78
N ALA A 19 -0.30 16.42 -4.24
CA ALA A 19 -0.20 15.37 -5.25
C ALA A 19 0.52 15.89 -6.49
N LYS A 20 1.62 15.22 -6.86
CA LYS A 20 2.39 15.58 -8.07
C LYS A 20 1.61 15.12 -9.29
N ALA A 21 1.30 16.05 -10.17
CA ALA A 21 0.79 15.73 -11.48
C ALA A 21 1.87 14.98 -12.28
N VAL A 22 1.46 13.89 -12.93
CA VAL A 22 2.25 13.19 -13.95
C VAL A 22 1.45 13.33 -15.24
N ASN A 23 2.10 13.75 -16.33
CA ASN A 23 1.41 14.19 -17.54
C ASN A 23 0.28 15.22 -17.32
N GLY A 24 0.45 16.15 -16.37
CA GLY A 24 -0.55 17.19 -16.10
C GLY A 24 -1.84 16.69 -15.44
N GLN A 25 -1.90 15.42 -15.02
CA GLN A 25 -3.03 14.85 -14.30
C GLN A 25 -2.61 14.15 -13.00
N ASN A 26 -3.57 14.00 -12.08
CA ASN A 26 -3.38 13.15 -10.91
C ASN A 26 -3.11 11.70 -11.36
N LYS A 27 -2.03 11.12 -10.83
CA LYS A 27 -1.47 9.81 -11.18
C LYS A 27 -2.51 8.70 -11.20
N VAL A 28 -3.45 8.72 -10.26
CA VAL A 28 -4.45 7.65 -10.08
C VAL A 28 -5.40 7.50 -11.27
N PHE A 29 -5.48 8.52 -12.14
CA PHE A 29 -6.29 8.52 -13.35
C PHE A 29 -5.47 8.27 -14.63
N LEU A 30 -4.16 8.09 -14.52
CA LEU A 30 -3.34 7.65 -15.65
C LEU A 30 -3.85 6.30 -16.16
N GLU A 31 -3.81 6.11 -17.47
CA GLU A 31 -4.24 4.87 -18.10
C GLU A 31 -3.03 4.00 -18.45
N VAL A 32 -3.06 2.76 -18.00
CA VAL A 32 -2.06 1.75 -18.37
C VAL A 32 -2.81 0.60 -19.01
N ALA A 33 -2.47 0.26 -20.25
CA ALA A 33 -3.17 -0.75 -21.05
C ALA A 33 -4.70 -0.51 -21.13
N GLY A 34 -5.10 0.73 -21.38
CA GLY A 34 -6.49 1.13 -21.62
C GLY A 34 -7.39 1.18 -20.38
N GLU A 35 -6.81 1.09 -19.18
CA GLU A 35 -7.55 1.15 -17.91
C GLU A 35 -6.87 2.12 -16.95
N SER A 36 -7.67 2.92 -16.25
CA SER A 36 -7.12 3.82 -15.23
C SER A 36 -6.48 3.05 -14.06
N LEU A 37 -5.44 3.60 -13.44
CA LEU A 37 -4.79 2.95 -12.29
C LEU A 37 -5.78 2.67 -11.15
N VAL A 38 -6.64 3.62 -10.81
CA VAL A 38 -7.65 3.45 -9.76
C VAL A 38 -8.62 2.32 -10.08
N ALA A 39 -9.13 2.25 -11.31
CA ALA A 39 -9.99 1.16 -11.75
C ALA A 39 -9.27 -0.18 -11.65
N ARG A 40 -8.01 -0.26 -12.08
CA ARG A 40 -7.19 -1.47 -11.97
C ARG A 40 -7.02 -1.94 -10.53
N VAL A 41 -6.75 -1.03 -9.59
CA VAL A 41 -6.63 -1.37 -8.17
C VAL A 41 -7.97 -1.88 -7.63
N VAL A 42 -9.09 -1.23 -7.96
CA VAL A 42 -10.45 -1.68 -7.59
C VAL A 42 -10.73 -3.09 -8.16
N ALA A 43 -10.42 -3.32 -9.43
CA ALA A 43 -10.56 -4.62 -10.09
C ALA A 43 -9.74 -5.73 -9.41
N THR A 44 -8.54 -5.39 -8.95
CA THR A 44 -7.69 -6.31 -8.19
C THR A 44 -8.31 -6.63 -6.83
N LEU A 45 -8.77 -5.62 -6.08
CA LEU A 45 -9.40 -5.81 -4.76
C LEU A 45 -10.72 -6.59 -4.83
N GLN A 46 -11.48 -6.47 -5.91
CA GLN A 46 -12.67 -7.29 -6.17
C GLN A 46 -12.34 -8.80 -6.15
N ARG A 47 -11.10 -9.18 -6.49
CA ARG A 47 -10.65 -10.58 -6.56
C ARG A 47 -9.96 -11.09 -5.27
N VAL A 48 -9.66 -10.23 -4.30
CA VAL A 48 -8.98 -10.61 -3.05
C VAL A 48 -9.96 -11.28 -2.07
N PRO A 49 -9.79 -12.53 -1.63
CA PRO A 49 -10.80 -13.23 -0.82
C PRO A 49 -11.18 -12.57 0.50
N GLU A 50 -10.21 -11.97 1.17
CA GLU A 50 -10.33 -11.37 2.50
C GLU A 50 -11.01 -10.00 2.49
N VAL A 51 -11.08 -9.34 1.32
CA VAL A 51 -11.72 -8.03 1.19
C VAL A 51 -13.22 -8.22 1.08
N SER A 52 -13.99 -7.59 1.98
CA SER A 52 -15.46 -7.66 2.02
C SER A 52 -16.13 -6.58 1.15
N GLU A 53 -15.60 -5.36 1.18
CA GLU A 53 -16.08 -4.21 0.41
C GLU A 53 -14.93 -3.25 0.11
N ILE A 54 -15.14 -2.35 -0.84
CA ILE A 54 -14.12 -1.41 -1.32
C ILE A 54 -14.66 0.01 -1.19
N TRP A 55 -13.90 0.84 -0.51
CA TRP A 55 -14.13 2.28 -0.38
C TRP A 55 -13.05 3.00 -1.18
N VAL A 56 -13.43 3.95 -2.04
CA VAL A 56 -12.48 4.77 -2.80
C VAL A 56 -12.70 6.23 -2.43
N VAL A 57 -11.67 6.86 -1.87
CA VAL A 57 -11.72 8.26 -1.44
C VAL A 57 -10.92 9.15 -2.39
N GLY A 58 -11.57 10.15 -3.00
CA GLY A 58 -11.01 10.99 -4.05
C GLY A 58 -12.04 12.02 -4.56
N ASP A 59 -11.78 12.65 -5.70
CA ASP A 59 -12.83 13.42 -6.40
C ASP A 59 -13.95 12.46 -6.83
N ALA A 60 -15.09 12.49 -6.11
CA ALA A 60 -16.13 11.48 -6.28
C ALA A 60 -16.80 11.54 -7.65
N ALA A 61 -16.88 12.72 -8.26
CA ALA A 61 -17.46 12.90 -9.59
C ALA A 61 -16.54 12.31 -10.67
N ARG A 62 -15.23 12.62 -10.59
CA ARG A 62 -14.24 12.09 -11.52
C ARG A 62 -14.04 10.58 -11.36
N LEU A 63 -13.98 10.10 -10.11
CA LEU A 63 -13.92 8.67 -9.81
C LEU A 63 -15.11 7.92 -10.42
N ARG A 64 -16.33 8.44 -10.23
CA ARG A 64 -17.53 7.83 -10.82
C ARG A 64 -17.44 7.76 -12.33
N SER A 65 -17.08 8.86 -12.99
CA SER A 65 -16.93 8.89 -14.45
C SER A 65 -15.95 7.84 -14.98
N VAL A 66 -14.83 7.64 -14.30
CA VAL A 66 -13.78 6.70 -14.74
C VAL A 66 -14.17 5.25 -14.45
N LEU A 67 -14.78 5.00 -13.28
CA LEU A 67 -15.19 3.65 -12.88
C LEU A 67 -16.43 3.16 -13.65
N ASP A 68 -17.33 4.07 -14.04
CA ASP A 68 -18.49 3.74 -14.87
C ASP A 68 -18.08 3.44 -16.33
N ALA A 69 -17.07 4.15 -16.84
CA ALA A 69 -16.51 3.93 -18.18
C ALA A 69 -15.64 2.66 -18.26
N SER A 70 -15.16 2.16 -17.12
CA SER A 70 -14.40 0.92 -17.04
C SER A 70 -15.30 -0.30 -17.25
N ALA A 71 -14.72 -1.38 -17.77
CA ALA A 71 -15.39 -2.69 -17.85
C ALA A 71 -15.72 -3.30 -16.47
N LEU A 72 -15.39 -2.59 -15.38
CA LEU A 72 -15.71 -2.96 -14.01
C LEU A 72 -17.19 -2.88 -13.66
N SER A 73 -17.93 -1.96 -14.27
CA SER A 73 -19.32 -1.63 -13.90
C SER A 73 -20.27 -2.85 -14.02
N ASP A 74 -20.06 -3.71 -15.01
CA ASP A 74 -20.88 -4.91 -15.25
C ASP A 74 -20.49 -6.14 -14.40
N GLY A 75 -19.43 -6.05 -13.58
CA GLY A 75 -18.77 -7.22 -12.98
C GLY A 75 -18.42 -7.11 -11.48
N LEU A 76 -18.96 -6.11 -10.76
CA LEU A 76 -18.65 -5.93 -9.34
C LEU A 76 -19.28 -7.05 -8.49
N SER A 77 -18.43 -7.82 -7.80
CA SER A 77 -18.88 -8.88 -6.89
C SER A 77 -19.00 -8.43 -5.43
N LYS A 78 -18.42 -7.28 -5.10
CA LYS A 78 -18.38 -6.70 -3.75
C LYS A 78 -18.84 -5.25 -3.79
N PRO A 79 -19.44 -4.74 -2.70
CA PRO A 79 -19.84 -3.35 -2.61
C PRO A 79 -18.67 -2.41 -2.90
N LEU A 80 -18.91 -1.42 -3.77
CA LEU A 80 -17.99 -0.33 -4.08
C LEU A 80 -18.63 0.98 -3.65
N ARG A 81 -17.94 1.75 -2.81
CA ARG A 81 -18.43 3.00 -2.24
C ARG A 81 -17.45 4.13 -2.55
N LEU A 82 -17.95 5.21 -3.14
CA LEU A 82 -17.16 6.39 -3.43
C LEU A 82 -17.35 7.42 -2.32
N VAL A 83 -16.24 7.99 -1.85
CA VAL A 83 -16.21 9.01 -0.81
C VAL A 83 -15.49 10.23 -1.37
N GLU A 84 -16.10 11.40 -1.19
CA GLU A 84 -15.46 12.65 -1.56
C GLU A 84 -14.22 12.89 -0.70
N GLN A 85 -13.13 13.30 -1.33
CA GLN A 85 -11.86 13.57 -0.65
C GLN A 85 -11.97 14.70 0.38
N PHE A 86 -11.20 14.55 1.44
CA PHE A 86 -10.99 15.48 2.53
C PHE A 86 -9.74 16.33 2.32
N ARG A 87 -9.26 17.01 3.36
CA ARG A 87 -8.18 18.00 3.23
C ARG A 87 -6.83 17.39 2.88
N ASP A 88 -6.56 16.20 3.40
CA ASP A 88 -5.26 15.51 3.33
C ASP A 88 -5.44 13.98 3.33
N LEU A 89 -4.33 13.26 3.20
CA LEU A 89 -4.32 11.80 3.18
C LEU A 89 -4.78 11.18 4.50
N TYR A 90 -4.41 11.77 5.64
CA TYR A 90 -4.79 11.25 6.95
C TYR A 90 -6.31 11.33 7.16
N GLN A 91 -6.92 12.49 6.86
CA GLN A 91 -8.38 12.64 6.90
C GLN A 91 -9.07 11.72 5.89
N ASN A 92 -8.53 11.57 4.68
CA ASN A 92 -9.03 10.60 3.71
C ASN A 92 -9.10 9.18 4.30
N ALA A 93 -8.04 8.75 4.99
CA ALA A 93 -8.00 7.45 5.65
C ALA A 93 -8.97 7.37 6.83
N TRP A 94 -8.87 8.32 7.77
CA TRP A 94 -9.60 8.33 9.03
C TRP A 94 -11.11 8.49 8.86
N GLU A 95 -11.56 9.47 8.06
CA GLU A 95 -12.99 9.71 7.85
C GLU A 95 -13.64 8.57 7.06
N THR A 96 -12.92 7.97 6.12
CA THR A 96 -13.42 6.79 5.40
C THR A 96 -13.51 5.57 6.32
N TYR A 97 -12.56 5.40 7.24
CA TYR A 97 -12.65 4.38 8.29
C TYR A 97 -13.88 4.56 9.19
N ARG A 98 -14.13 5.80 9.67
CA ARG A 98 -15.29 6.11 10.51
C ARG A 98 -16.62 5.76 9.83
N ARG A 99 -16.67 5.87 8.49
CA ARG A 99 -17.84 5.50 7.66
C ARG A 99 -17.93 4.01 7.34
N SER A 100 -16.80 3.29 7.37
CA SER A 100 -16.76 1.85 7.10
C SER A 100 -17.06 0.98 8.33
N LEU A 101 -17.11 1.58 9.53
CA LEU A 101 -17.50 0.89 10.75
C LEU A 101 -18.91 0.28 10.62
N PRO A 102 -19.12 -0.95 11.14
CA PRO A 102 -20.45 -1.57 11.15
C PRO A 102 -21.50 -0.69 11.83
N GLY A 103 -22.63 -0.47 11.15
CA GLY A 103 -23.72 0.36 11.64
C GLY A 103 -23.40 1.86 11.71
N ALA A 104 -22.29 2.32 11.13
CA ALA A 104 -22.00 3.75 11.05
C ALA A 104 -23.00 4.49 10.16
N PRO A 105 -23.37 5.73 10.53
CA PRO A 105 -24.13 6.61 9.65
C PRO A 105 -23.26 7.09 8.47
N ALA A 106 -23.86 7.74 7.48
CA ALA A 106 -23.17 8.15 6.25
C ALA A 106 -22.05 9.18 6.49
N ASP A 107 -22.16 9.98 7.55
CA ASP A 107 -21.14 10.92 8.03
C ASP A 107 -20.04 10.24 8.88
N GLY A 108 -20.25 8.98 9.27
CA GLY A 108 -19.31 8.19 10.06
C GLY A 108 -19.44 8.42 11.56
N ARG A 109 -18.79 7.56 12.35
CA ARG A 109 -18.72 7.67 13.81
C ARG A 109 -17.35 7.23 14.30
N ASP A 110 -17.01 7.63 15.52
CA ASP A 110 -15.77 7.16 16.14
C ASP A 110 -15.92 5.70 16.60
N PRO A 111 -14.81 4.92 16.58
CA PRO A 111 -14.83 3.53 17.04
C PRO A 111 -15.00 3.48 18.56
N VAL A 112 -15.87 2.58 19.03
CA VAL A 112 -16.10 2.32 20.45
C VAL A 112 -16.12 0.81 20.73
N GLY A 113 -15.71 0.39 21.91
CA GLY A 113 -15.74 -1.03 22.30
C GLY A 113 -15.02 -1.93 21.29
N ASP A 114 -15.75 -2.91 20.73
CA ASP A 114 -15.20 -3.89 19.78
C ASP A 114 -14.78 -3.28 18.44
N ASP A 115 -15.27 -2.07 18.10
CA ASP A 115 -14.82 -1.36 16.89
C ASP A 115 -13.34 -0.99 16.95
N LEU A 116 -12.74 -0.93 18.14
CA LEU A 116 -11.31 -0.65 18.26
C LEU A 116 -10.49 -1.69 17.52
N ASP A 117 -10.96 -2.95 17.50
CA ASP A 117 -10.32 -4.05 16.80
C ASP A 117 -10.75 -4.20 15.32
N PHE A 118 -11.59 -3.28 14.82
CA PHE A 118 -12.03 -3.30 13.44
C PHE A 118 -10.87 -2.94 12.50
N ALA A 119 -10.37 -3.95 11.78
CA ALA A 119 -9.26 -3.78 10.88
C ALA A 119 -9.70 -3.40 9.47
N VAL A 120 -8.90 -2.56 8.81
CA VAL A 120 -9.07 -2.15 7.43
C VAL A 120 -7.75 -2.29 6.66
N LEU A 121 -7.85 -2.49 5.35
CA LEU A 121 -6.70 -2.43 4.46
C LEU A 121 -6.65 -1.06 3.78
N TYR A 122 -5.61 -0.27 4.01
CA TYR A 122 -5.33 0.91 3.18
C TYR A 122 -4.42 0.55 2.01
N VAL A 123 -4.78 1.06 0.82
CA VAL A 123 -4.05 0.82 -0.44
C VAL A 123 -3.99 2.11 -1.25
N SER A 124 -2.83 2.39 -1.86
CA SER A 124 -2.73 3.48 -2.84
C SER A 124 -3.39 3.12 -4.17
N ALA A 125 -3.95 4.11 -4.85
CA ALA A 125 -4.65 3.92 -6.13
C ALA A 125 -3.70 3.88 -7.36
N ASP A 126 -2.40 4.10 -7.19
CA ASP A 126 -1.40 4.21 -8.26
C ASP A 126 -0.52 2.96 -8.42
N LEU A 127 -1.09 1.78 -8.13
CA LEU A 127 -0.40 0.49 -8.15
C LEU A 127 -0.76 -0.35 -9.40
N PRO A 128 -0.16 -0.10 -10.57
CA PRO A 128 -0.48 -0.82 -11.81
C PRO A 128 -0.27 -2.33 -11.70
N PHE A 129 0.72 -2.77 -10.93
CA PHE A 129 1.15 -4.17 -10.88
C PHE A 129 0.58 -4.95 -9.69
N ALA A 130 -0.30 -4.34 -8.88
CA ALA A 130 -0.90 -5.01 -7.73
C ALA A 130 -1.66 -6.28 -8.17
N THR A 131 -1.36 -7.40 -7.51
CA THR A 131 -2.03 -8.68 -7.77
C THR A 131 -2.93 -9.11 -6.60
N PRO A 132 -4.02 -9.86 -6.85
CA PRO A 132 -4.85 -10.36 -5.76
C PRO A 132 -4.08 -11.28 -4.79
N HIS A 133 -3.09 -12.02 -5.31
CA HIS A 133 -2.25 -12.93 -4.53
C HIS A 133 -1.39 -12.18 -3.52
N GLU A 134 -0.76 -11.07 -3.93
CA GLU A 134 0.11 -10.28 -3.06
C GLU A 134 -0.68 -9.63 -1.92
N ILE A 135 -1.84 -9.04 -2.25
CA ILE A 135 -2.70 -8.41 -1.26
C ILE A 135 -3.26 -9.45 -0.29
N SER A 136 -3.74 -10.60 -0.79
CA SER A 136 -4.23 -11.69 0.05
C SER A 136 -3.13 -12.24 0.96
N GLN A 137 -1.93 -12.48 0.44
CA GLN A 137 -0.76 -12.87 1.23
C GLN A 137 -0.48 -11.86 2.35
N PHE A 138 -0.46 -10.57 2.02
CA PHE A 138 -0.22 -9.51 2.99
C PHE A 138 -1.27 -9.52 4.11
N ILE A 139 -2.56 -9.60 3.77
CA ILE A 139 -3.64 -9.64 4.77
C ILE A 139 -3.51 -10.87 5.67
N GLN A 140 -3.35 -12.06 5.08
CA GLN A 140 -3.24 -13.31 5.85
C GLN A 140 -2.04 -13.29 6.80
N ARG A 141 -0.88 -12.82 6.33
CA ARG A 141 0.32 -12.71 7.17
C ARG A 141 0.15 -11.66 8.27
N SER A 142 -0.55 -10.56 8.00
CA SER A 142 -0.87 -9.53 8.99
C SER A 142 -1.79 -10.08 10.08
N GLN A 143 -2.84 -10.82 9.69
CA GLN A 143 -3.74 -11.49 10.63
C GLN A 143 -3.02 -12.56 11.47
N GLN A 144 -2.15 -13.35 10.84
CA GLN A 144 -1.33 -14.35 11.55
C GLN A 144 -0.35 -13.72 12.53
N ARG A 145 0.19 -12.54 12.19
CA ARG A 145 1.08 -11.79 13.08
C ARG A 145 0.35 -11.27 14.31
N GLY A 146 -0.95 -10.98 14.18
CA GLY A 146 -1.81 -10.56 15.29
C GLY A 146 -1.61 -9.11 15.75
N CYS A 147 -0.86 -8.32 14.98
CA CYS A 147 -0.56 -6.92 15.27
C CYS A 147 -1.74 -5.97 14.96
N ASP A 148 -1.68 -4.77 15.54
CA ASP A 148 -2.67 -3.72 15.30
C ASP A 148 -2.37 -2.92 14.03
N TYR A 149 -1.10 -2.81 13.66
CA TYR A 149 -0.67 -2.16 12.42
C TYR A 149 0.45 -2.96 11.75
N ALA A 150 0.15 -3.56 10.59
CA ALA A 150 1.15 -4.07 9.67
C ALA A 150 1.43 -3.10 8.50
N ALA A 151 2.71 -2.79 8.27
CA ALA A 151 3.17 -2.12 7.05
C ALA A 151 3.86 -3.14 6.11
N GLY A 152 3.49 -3.10 4.83
CA GLY A 152 4.02 -4.05 3.85
C GLY A 152 5.47 -3.76 3.44
N LEU A 153 6.26 -4.82 3.32
CA LEU A 153 7.60 -4.81 2.76
C LEU A 153 7.70 -5.79 1.60
N VAL A 154 8.44 -5.45 0.56
CA VAL A 154 8.76 -6.31 -0.56
C VAL A 154 10.26 -6.47 -0.65
N THR A 155 10.74 -7.70 -0.85
CA THR A 155 12.19 -7.96 -1.01
C THR A 155 12.72 -7.41 -2.33
N GLU A 156 13.99 -6.97 -2.36
CA GLU A 156 14.69 -6.61 -3.61
C GLU A 156 14.55 -7.71 -4.69
N ALA A 157 14.65 -8.98 -4.29
CA ALA A 157 14.53 -10.12 -5.19
C ALA A 157 13.13 -10.24 -5.82
N SER A 158 12.06 -9.90 -5.09
CA SER A 158 10.69 -9.92 -5.61
C SER A 158 10.43 -8.82 -6.63
N MET A 159 11.22 -7.74 -6.61
CA MET A 159 11.11 -6.61 -7.54
C MET A 159 12.11 -6.68 -8.70
N ALA A 160 12.98 -7.70 -8.74
CA ALA A 160 14.06 -7.78 -9.72
C ALA A 160 13.58 -7.71 -11.18
N GLY A 161 12.35 -8.19 -11.46
CA GLY A 161 11.76 -8.13 -12.80
C GLY A 161 11.37 -6.73 -13.28
N PHE A 162 11.29 -5.74 -12.38
CA PHE A 162 10.99 -4.34 -12.73
C PHE A 162 12.24 -3.50 -12.96
N ALA A 163 13.37 -3.91 -12.39
CA ALA A 163 14.62 -3.17 -12.51
C ALA A 163 15.23 -3.35 -13.91
N PRO A 164 16.00 -2.37 -14.41
CA PRO A 164 16.77 -2.53 -15.63
C PRO A 164 17.70 -3.75 -15.53
N ALA A 165 17.69 -4.63 -16.54
CA ALA A 165 18.60 -5.78 -16.57
C ALA A 165 20.05 -5.34 -16.81
N VAL A 166 20.24 -4.32 -17.66
CA VAL A 166 21.51 -3.67 -17.95
C VAL A 166 21.35 -2.16 -17.83
N ALA A 167 22.43 -1.44 -17.50
CA ALA A 167 22.41 0.02 -17.43
C ALA A 167 22.01 0.61 -18.80
N GLY A 168 20.93 1.40 -18.81
CA GLY A 168 20.34 1.98 -20.02
C GLY A 168 19.14 1.21 -20.57
N ASP A 169 18.84 0.00 -20.05
CA ASP A 169 17.61 -0.70 -20.39
C ASP A 169 16.39 0.01 -19.76
N PRO A 170 15.23 -0.03 -20.43
CA PRO A 170 13.95 0.39 -19.86
C PRO A 170 13.66 -0.40 -18.56
N GLY A 171 13.45 0.31 -17.45
CA GLY A 171 13.17 -0.30 -16.15
C GLY A 171 12.92 0.76 -15.07
N ILE A 172 12.40 0.32 -13.93
CA ILE A 172 12.13 1.18 -12.77
C ILE A 172 13.11 0.82 -11.66
N GLU A 173 14.07 1.71 -11.40
CA GLU A 173 14.98 1.56 -10.26
C GLU A 173 14.29 1.94 -8.96
N MET A 174 14.30 1.03 -7.99
CA MET A 174 13.60 1.22 -6.72
C MET A 174 14.58 1.32 -5.56
N ALA A 175 14.42 2.35 -4.74
CA ALA A 175 15.22 2.51 -3.54
C ALA A 175 14.79 1.53 -2.44
N CYS A 176 15.71 0.67 -1.99
CA CYS A 176 15.48 -0.24 -0.87
C CYS A 176 16.02 0.31 0.45
N PHE A 177 15.28 0.06 1.52
CA PHE A 177 15.79 0.07 2.89
C PHE A 177 16.72 -1.11 3.10
N ASN A 178 17.87 -0.83 3.69
CA ASN A 178 18.89 -1.82 4.00
C ASN A 178 18.75 -2.21 5.47
N LEU A 179 18.11 -3.34 5.74
CA LEU A 179 17.93 -3.91 7.09
C LEU A 179 18.82 -5.15 7.26
N ARG A 180 19.00 -5.60 8.50
CA ARG A 180 19.81 -6.79 8.80
C ARG A 180 19.26 -8.04 8.11
N GLU A 181 17.95 -8.14 8.06
CA GLU A 181 17.20 -9.26 7.49
C GLU A 181 17.21 -9.25 5.95
N GLY A 182 17.52 -8.13 5.31
CA GLY A 182 17.54 -8.02 3.85
C GLY A 182 17.41 -6.59 3.34
N ARG A 183 17.27 -6.47 2.01
CA ARG A 183 16.91 -5.23 1.33
C ARG A 183 15.43 -5.27 1.00
N PHE A 184 14.72 -4.23 1.43
CA PHE A 184 13.28 -4.16 1.32
C PHE A 184 12.82 -2.81 0.79
N ARG A 185 11.79 -2.80 -0.06
CA ARG A 185 11.02 -1.60 -0.37
C ARG A 185 9.71 -1.67 0.42
N GLN A 186 9.31 -0.58 1.03
CA GLN A 186 7.97 -0.47 1.59
C GLN A 186 6.94 -0.52 0.46
N SER A 187 5.96 -1.42 0.57
CA SER A 187 4.81 -1.45 -0.33
C SER A 187 3.76 -0.42 0.10
N ASN A 188 2.83 -0.11 -0.81
CA ASN A 188 1.72 0.77 -0.50
C ASN A 188 0.53 0.01 0.13
N LEU A 189 0.81 -1.02 0.93
CA LEU A 189 -0.18 -1.81 1.67
C LEU A 189 -0.02 -1.61 3.17
N HIS A 190 -1.13 -1.26 3.83
CA HIS A 190 -1.19 -1.10 5.27
C HIS A 190 -2.42 -1.82 5.81
N TYR A 191 -2.23 -2.79 6.70
CA TYR A 191 -3.32 -3.43 7.44
C TYR A 191 -3.33 -2.81 8.83
N VAL A 192 -4.43 -2.16 9.20
CA VAL A 192 -4.47 -1.30 10.38
C VAL A 192 -5.77 -1.54 11.13
N LYS A 193 -5.73 -1.46 12.46
CA LYS A 193 -6.88 -1.25 13.35
C LYS A 193 -6.87 0.20 13.83
N PRO A 194 -7.46 1.16 13.09
CA PRO A 194 -7.33 2.58 13.40
C PRO A 194 -7.75 2.98 14.82
N GLY A 195 -8.72 2.27 15.41
CA GLY A 195 -9.12 2.48 16.80
C GLY A 195 -8.04 2.17 17.84
N ARG A 196 -7.06 1.30 17.53
CA ARG A 196 -5.95 0.92 18.41
C ARG A 196 -4.71 1.82 18.33
N LEU A 197 -4.71 2.86 17.49
CA LEU A 197 -3.61 3.82 17.49
C LEU A 197 -3.82 4.90 18.56
N GLY A 198 -2.88 5.02 19.49
CA GLY A 198 -2.87 6.07 20.50
C GLY A 198 -2.45 7.43 19.92
N ASN A 199 -1.30 7.48 19.23
CA ASN A 199 -0.70 8.74 18.76
C ASN A 199 -0.93 9.01 17.27
N ARG A 200 -2.20 9.03 16.84
CA ARG A 200 -2.57 9.19 15.42
C ARG A 200 -2.09 10.51 14.80
N HIS A 201 -1.94 11.57 15.60
CA HIS A 201 -1.48 12.89 15.15
C HIS A 201 -0.07 12.85 14.51
N TYR A 202 0.82 11.94 14.93
CA TYR A 202 2.12 11.78 14.28
C TYR A 202 2.03 11.27 12.84
N ILE A 203 0.93 10.58 12.47
CA ILE A 203 0.71 10.16 11.08
C ILE A 203 0.44 11.39 10.23
N GLU A 204 -0.39 12.31 10.71
CA GLU A 204 -0.68 13.58 10.03
C GLU A 204 0.61 14.39 9.84
N ASP A 205 1.35 14.65 10.92
CA ASP A 205 2.61 15.40 10.89
C ASP A 205 3.62 14.79 9.89
N MET A 206 3.79 13.45 9.92
CA MET A 206 4.72 12.75 9.04
C MET A 206 4.35 12.91 7.55
N TYR A 207 3.06 12.88 7.21
CA TYR A 207 2.60 13.00 5.82
C TYR A 207 2.59 14.44 5.32
N GLU A 208 2.26 15.43 6.16
CA GLU A 208 2.42 16.84 5.79
C GLU A 208 3.89 17.18 5.52
N HIS A 209 4.81 16.60 6.29
CA HIS A 209 6.23 16.75 6.04
C HIS A 209 6.74 15.96 4.82
N ARG A 210 6.04 14.93 4.31
CA ARG A 210 6.50 14.12 3.15
C ARG A 210 6.73 14.94 1.86
N HIS A 211 6.11 16.11 1.72
CA HIS A 211 6.14 16.91 0.49
C HIS A 211 7.17 18.05 0.43
N GLN A 212 7.79 18.47 1.55
CA GLN A 212 8.70 19.64 1.54
C GLN A 212 10.17 19.22 1.57
N ARG A 213 10.76 18.88 0.42
CA ARG A 213 12.16 18.46 0.29
C ARG A 213 13.16 19.55 0.69
N GLU A 214 13.54 19.63 1.96
CA GLU A 214 14.72 20.38 2.42
C GLU A 214 15.43 19.68 3.59
N LEU A 215 16.75 19.87 3.72
CA LEU A 215 17.60 19.35 4.81
C LEU A 215 17.06 19.65 6.22
N GLY A 216 16.24 20.70 6.34
CA GLY A 216 15.51 21.06 7.57
C GLY A 216 14.53 19.98 8.05
N GLN A 217 14.03 19.09 7.18
CA GLN A 217 13.12 18.01 7.58
C GLN A 217 13.81 16.74 8.05
N ILE A 218 15.00 16.45 7.54
CA ILE A 218 15.84 15.40 8.14
C ILE A 218 16.17 15.82 9.58
N LEU A 219 16.44 17.11 9.80
CA LEU A 219 16.65 17.70 11.11
C LEU A 219 15.37 17.80 11.94
N GLY A 220 14.22 18.12 11.33
CA GLY A 220 12.91 18.22 11.98
C GLY A 220 12.34 16.87 12.39
N LEU A 221 12.40 15.87 11.50
CA LEU A 221 12.05 14.48 11.82
C LEU A 221 13.03 13.91 12.85
N ALA A 222 14.33 14.18 12.72
CA ALA A 222 15.32 13.83 13.76
C ALA A 222 15.01 14.50 15.10
N TRP A 223 14.54 15.75 15.10
CA TRP A 223 14.15 16.49 16.31
C TRP A 223 12.86 15.95 16.92
N THR A 224 11.81 15.71 16.13
CA THR A 224 10.57 15.08 16.59
C THR A 224 10.84 13.68 17.15
N LEU A 225 11.68 12.89 16.48
CA LEU A 225 12.12 11.59 16.97
C LEU A 225 12.94 11.73 18.27
N LEU A 226 13.81 12.73 18.38
CA LEU A 226 14.64 13.00 19.56
C LEU A 226 13.83 13.51 20.76
N VAL A 227 12.77 14.29 20.51
CA VAL A 227 11.87 14.87 21.51
C VAL A 227 10.70 13.94 21.88
N SER A 228 10.39 12.94 21.05
CA SER A 228 9.36 11.93 21.39
C SER A 228 9.71 11.18 22.69
N GLU A 229 8.71 10.99 23.55
CA GLU A 229 8.89 10.53 24.94
C GLU A 229 9.46 9.10 25.07
N THR A 230 9.59 8.36 23.96
CA THR A 230 10.09 6.99 23.94
C THR A 230 11.30 6.80 23.02
N GLY A 231 12.51 6.93 23.58
CA GLY A 231 13.73 6.35 22.99
C GLY A 231 14.47 7.20 21.94
N GLY A 232 14.31 8.52 21.96
CA GLY A 232 14.72 9.41 20.86
C GLY A 232 16.17 9.30 20.35
N LEU A 233 17.17 9.08 21.22
CA LEU A 233 18.56 8.86 20.76
C LEU A 233 18.74 7.53 20.01
N GLY A 234 18.02 6.48 20.43
CA GLY A 234 18.06 5.18 19.77
C GLY A 234 17.41 5.22 18.40
N VAL A 235 16.25 5.89 18.28
CA VAL A 235 15.55 6.06 17.00
C VAL A 235 16.39 6.92 16.04
N LEU A 236 16.98 8.01 16.52
CA LEU A 236 17.88 8.84 15.73
C LEU A 236 19.12 8.06 15.25
N TYR A 237 19.69 7.21 16.11
CA TYR A 237 20.81 6.34 15.74
C TYR A 237 20.45 5.39 14.59
N TYR A 238 19.32 4.68 14.68
CA TYR A 238 18.89 3.78 13.60
C TYR A 238 18.52 4.54 12.33
N TYR A 239 17.86 5.69 12.46
CA TYR A 239 17.56 6.57 11.33
C TYR A 239 18.85 7.00 10.61
N GLY A 240 19.87 7.44 11.35
CA GLY A 240 21.18 7.77 10.80
C GLY A 240 21.84 6.58 10.10
N LEU A 241 21.88 5.41 10.74
CA LEU A 241 22.42 4.20 10.13
C LEU A 241 21.69 3.81 8.84
N MET A 242 20.35 3.91 8.79
CA MET A 242 19.56 3.63 7.59
C MET A 242 19.93 4.59 6.44
N HIS A 243 20.15 5.87 6.74
CA HIS A 243 20.57 6.86 5.74
C HIS A 243 21.97 6.58 5.21
N VAL A 244 22.93 6.24 6.08
CA VAL A 244 24.29 5.90 5.67
C VAL A 244 24.30 4.60 4.85
N ALA A 245 23.56 3.58 5.29
CA ALA A 245 23.42 2.33 4.55
C ALA A 245 22.82 2.57 3.15
N GLY A 246 21.73 3.34 3.06
CA GLY A 246 21.09 3.68 1.79
C GLY A 246 21.98 4.53 0.88
N LEU A 247 22.78 5.44 1.44
CA LEU A 247 23.73 6.25 0.67
C LEU A 247 24.89 5.40 0.13
N ALA A 248 25.41 4.46 0.93
CA ALA A 248 26.44 3.53 0.48
C ALA A 248 25.92 2.62 -0.65
N ASP A 249 24.68 2.12 -0.52
CA ASP A 249 24.04 1.26 -1.51
C ASP A 249 23.83 1.99 -2.85
N ARG A 250 23.30 3.23 -2.82
CA ARG A 250 23.13 4.08 -4.02
C ARG A 250 24.45 4.43 -4.72
N ARG A 251 25.58 4.43 -4.02
CA ARG A 251 26.92 4.64 -4.61
C ARG A 251 27.56 3.36 -5.14
N GLY A 252 26.86 2.23 -5.09
CA GLY A 252 27.39 0.92 -5.48
C GLY A 252 28.31 0.28 -4.44
N TRP A 253 28.46 0.86 -3.24
CA TRP A 253 29.29 0.31 -2.17
C TRP A 253 28.57 -0.80 -1.40
N ARG A 254 28.10 -1.82 -2.13
CA ARG A 254 27.25 -2.90 -1.60
C ARG A 254 27.83 -3.59 -0.36
N ARG A 255 29.14 -3.84 -0.32
CA ARG A 255 29.81 -4.43 0.85
C ARG A 255 29.72 -3.56 2.10
N LEU A 256 29.84 -2.25 1.95
CA LEU A 256 29.70 -1.31 3.07
C LEU A 256 28.25 -1.24 3.52
N ALA A 257 27.30 -1.13 2.59
CA ALA A 257 25.88 -1.19 2.90
C ALA A 257 25.51 -2.50 3.64
N ASP A 258 26.04 -3.64 3.20
CA ASP A 258 25.86 -4.95 3.83
C ASP A 258 26.47 -5.03 5.24
N TRP A 259 27.58 -4.34 5.48
CA TRP A 259 28.17 -4.27 6.81
C TRP A 259 27.34 -3.39 7.74
N ILE A 260 26.94 -2.19 7.30
CA ILE A 260 26.16 -1.23 8.10
C ILE A 260 24.79 -1.82 8.45
N ARG A 261 24.10 -2.44 7.48
CA ARG A 261 22.74 -2.96 7.70
C ARG A 261 22.67 -4.05 8.76
N ARG A 262 23.77 -4.76 9.06
CA ARG A 262 23.81 -5.75 10.15
C ARG A 262 23.45 -5.17 11.51
N PHE A 263 23.64 -3.86 11.68
CA PHE A 263 23.30 -3.12 12.88
C PHE A 263 21.86 -2.57 12.88
N ILE A 264 21.06 -2.84 11.85
CA ILE A 264 19.69 -2.31 11.68
C ILE A 264 18.68 -3.48 11.64
N PRO A 265 18.43 -4.14 12.78
CA PRO A 265 17.45 -5.23 12.83
C PRO A 265 16.02 -4.72 12.72
N THR A 266 15.20 -5.36 11.90
CA THR A 266 13.77 -5.02 11.70
C THR A 266 13.03 -4.87 13.03
N ALA A 267 13.22 -5.81 13.96
CA ALA A 267 12.57 -5.79 15.28
C ALA A 267 12.84 -4.51 16.11
N ARG A 268 13.98 -3.84 15.90
CA ARG A 268 14.27 -2.56 16.58
C ARG A 268 13.52 -1.40 15.94
N ILE A 269 13.38 -1.42 14.61
CA ILE A 269 12.57 -0.44 13.89
C ILE A 269 11.10 -0.60 14.27
N GLU A 270 10.59 -1.84 14.29
CA GLU A 270 9.22 -2.15 14.72
C GLU A 270 8.94 -1.63 16.13
N LYS A 271 9.87 -1.85 17.08
CA LYS A 271 9.75 -1.32 18.44
C LYS A 271 9.72 0.21 18.47
N GLY A 272 10.54 0.88 17.64
CA GLY A 272 10.53 2.33 17.52
C GLY A 272 9.20 2.87 16.98
N CYS A 273 8.69 2.27 15.91
CA CYS A 273 7.39 2.62 15.33
C CYS A 273 6.24 2.34 16.30
N SER A 274 6.29 1.23 17.03
CA SER A 274 5.28 0.88 18.05
C SER A 274 5.21 1.92 19.17
N GLY A 275 6.37 2.37 19.66
CA GLY A 275 6.45 3.43 20.67
C GLY A 275 5.97 4.78 20.16
N LEU A 276 6.35 5.15 18.94
CA LEU A 276 5.93 6.41 18.33
C LEU A 276 4.41 6.49 18.14
N LEU A 277 3.82 5.44 17.55
CA LEU A 277 2.39 5.40 17.21
C LEU A 277 1.50 4.98 18.38
N ASP A 278 2.10 4.52 19.48
CA ASP A 278 1.41 3.88 20.61
C ASP A 278 0.46 2.77 20.12
N THR A 279 1.05 1.76 19.47
CA THR A 279 0.33 0.63 18.87
C THR A 279 1.25 -0.58 18.68
N ASP A 280 0.71 -1.78 18.47
CA ASP A 280 1.51 -2.94 18.08
C ASP A 280 1.81 -2.91 16.58
N PHE A 281 2.98 -2.39 16.22
CA PHE A 281 3.41 -2.23 14.83
C PHE A 281 4.37 -3.35 14.40
N ALA A 282 4.12 -3.91 13.22
CA ALA A 282 5.00 -4.89 12.58
C ALA A 282 5.20 -4.63 11.09
N PHE A 283 6.33 -5.09 10.55
CA PHE A 283 6.50 -5.23 9.11
C PHE A 283 6.05 -6.61 8.66
N VAL A 284 5.32 -6.64 7.54
CA VAL A 284 4.90 -7.90 6.89
C VAL A 284 5.50 -7.95 5.51
N VAL A 285 6.38 -8.93 5.29
CA VAL A 285 7.06 -9.10 4.01
C VAL A 285 6.15 -9.89 3.07
N THR A 286 5.98 -9.42 1.84
CA THR A 286 5.41 -10.17 0.70
C THR A 286 6.52 -10.63 -0.23
N ASP A 287 6.26 -11.74 -0.91
CA ASP A 287 7.19 -12.35 -1.86
C ASP A 287 6.71 -12.17 -3.33
N ILE A 288 5.77 -11.27 -3.55
CA ILE A 288 5.37 -10.72 -4.85
C ILE A 288 5.63 -9.21 -4.74
N GLY A 289 6.02 -8.55 -5.84
CA GLY A 289 6.53 -7.19 -5.78
C GLY A 289 5.67 -6.11 -6.43
N GLY A 290 4.48 -6.46 -6.90
CA GLY A 290 3.61 -5.55 -7.65
C GLY A 290 3.10 -4.36 -6.82
N CYS A 291 2.82 -4.55 -5.53
CA CYS A 291 2.33 -3.48 -4.65
C CYS A 291 3.43 -2.54 -4.12
N ALA A 292 4.70 -2.80 -4.43
CA ALA A 292 5.80 -1.88 -4.15
C ALA A 292 6.10 -0.91 -5.30
N VAL A 293 5.51 -1.13 -6.49
CA VAL A 293 5.73 -0.33 -7.69
C VAL A 293 4.57 0.65 -7.89
N ASP A 294 4.81 1.90 -7.51
CA ASP A 294 3.97 3.06 -7.80
C ASP A 294 4.48 3.86 -9.00
N ILE A 295 3.59 4.57 -9.68
CA ILE A 295 3.96 5.46 -10.79
C ILE A 295 4.30 6.83 -10.24
N ASP A 296 5.60 7.15 -10.17
CA ASP A 296 6.05 8.33 -9.45
C ASP A 296 6.30 9.55 -10.34
N ASN A 297 6.71 9.30 -11.58
CA ASN A 297 7.06 10.32 -12.55
C ASN A 297 6.76 9.85 -13.99
N GLU A 298 7.01 10.73 -14.96
CA GLU A 298 6.69 10.47 -16.37
C GLU A 298 7.48 9.31 -16.99
N HIS A 299 8.74 9.16 -16.59
CA HIS A 299 9.56 8.04 -17.05
C HIS A 299 8.97 6.72 -16.55
N ASP A 300 8.66 6.61 -15.25
CA ASP A 300 8.06 5.41 -14.67
C ASP A 300 6.75 5.05 -15.36
N TYR A 301 5.93 6.06 -15.68
CA TYR A 301 4.66 5.88 -16.39
C TYR A 301 4.88 5.27 -17.78
N GLN A 302 5.81 5.82 -18.56
CA GLN A 302 6.11 5.32 -19.91
C GLN A 302 6.65 3.89 -19.87
N ILE A 303 7.55 3.60 -18.94
CA ILE A 303 8.08 2.24 -18.74
C ILE A 303 6.96 1.28 -18.33
N ALA A 304 6.11 1.68 -17.39
CA ALA A 304 4.98 0.88 -16.95
C ALA A 304 4.03 0.56 -18.12
N CYS A 305 3.72 1.55 -18.96
CA CYS A 305 2.91 1.36 -20.18
C CYS A 305 3.56 0.39 -21.17
N GLN A 306 4.88 0.51 -21.40
CA GLN A 306 5.61 -0.33 -22.35
C GLN A 306 5.65 -1.81 -21.91
N HIS A 307 5.85 -2.07 -20.61
CA HIS A 307 6.06 -3.41 -20.10
C HIS A 307 4.83 -4.01 -19.38
N PHE A 308 3.70 -3.31 -19.40
CA PHE A 308 2.56 -3.63 -18.55
C PHE A 308 2.14 -5.10 -18.60
N GLU A 309 1.81 -5.58 -19.81
CA GLU A 309 1.28 -6.93 -20.02
C GLU A 309 2.25 -8.00 -19.55
N GLN A 310 3.53 -7.81 -19.86
CA GLN A 310 4.59 -8.75 -19.47
C GLN A 310 4.76 -8.77 -17.95
N TRP A 311 4.99 -7.61 -17.33
CA TRP A 311 5.27 -7.51 -15.91
C TRP A 311 4.08 -7.93 -15.05
N TYR A 312 2.86 -7.57 -15.46
CA TYR A 312 1.66 -8.00 -14.75
C TYR A 312 1.48 -9.53 -14.83
N ALA A 313 1.67 -10.12 -16.01
CA ALA A 313 1.63 -11.58 -16.19
C ALA A 313 2.72 -12.28 -15.38
N ASP A 314 3.93 -11.72 -15.29
CA ASP A 314 5.02 -12.23 -14.47
C ASP A 314 4.66 -12.23 -12.98
N GLN A 315 4.09 -11.14 -12.46
CA GLN A 315 3.65 -11.08 -11.06
C GLN A 315 2.51 -12.07 -10.78
N LEU A 316 1.58 -12.26 -11.71
CA LEU A 316 0.53 -13.27 -11.58
C LEU A 316 1.12 -14.68 -11.54
N ARG A 317 2.02 -15.04 -12.48
CA ARG A 317 2.70 -16.34 -12.49
C ARG A 317 3.51 -16.57 -11.20
N LEU A 318 4.19 -15.52 -10.72
CA LEU A 318 4.92 -15.58 -9.46
C LEU A 318 3.97 -15.90 -8.30
N GLY A 319 2.83 -15.22 -8.23
CA GLY A 319 1.80 -15.47 -7.22
C GLY A 319 1.20 -16.87 -7.31
N GLU A 320 0.90 -17.37 -8.51
CA GLU A 320 0.38 -18.73 -8.72
C GLU A 320 1.39 -19.82 -8.31
N SER A 321 2.67 -19.61 -8.62
CA SER A 321 3.73 -20.56 -8.27
C SER A 321 4.04 -20.59 -6.77
N ARG A 322 4.03 -19.44 -6.10
CA ARG A 322 4.35 -19.33 -4.66
C ARG A 322 3.14 -19.62 -3.77
N HIS A 323 1.93 -19.31 -4.23
CA HIS A 323 0.68 -19.40 -3.45
C HIS A 323 -0.45 -20.06 -4.26
N PRO A 324 -0.34 -21.35 -4.62
CA PRO A 324 -1.32 -22.03 -5.47
C PRO A 324 -2.74 -22.09 -4.87
N SER A 325 -2.86 -22.10 -3.54
CA SER A 325 -4.16 -22.05 -2.84
C SER A 325 -4.88 -20.72 -3.05
N LEU A 326 -4.15 -19.60 -2.94
CA LEU A 326 -4.68 -18.26 -3.18
C LEU A 326 -5.09 -18.07 -4.64
N ALA A 327 -4.32 -18.66 -5.56
CA ALA A 327 -4.63 -18.65 -6.99
C ALA A 327 -5.92 -19.38 -7.33
N ALA A 328 -6.14 -20.56 -6.73
CA ALA A 328 -7.39 -21.30 -6.92
C ALA A 328 -8.60 -20.51 -6.42
N GLU A 329 -8.48 -19.78 -5.31
CA GLU A 329 -9.57 -18.98 -4.75
C GLU A 329 -9.87 -17.72 -5.58
N SER A 330 -8.84 -17.00 -6.01
CA SER A 330 -8.95 -15.85 -6.91
C SER A 330 -9.63 -16.23 -8.24
N ARG A 331 -9.21 -17.35 -8.86
CA ARG A 331 -9.83 -17.85 -10.11
C ARG A 331 -11.30 -18.23 -9.94
N ARG A 332 -11.65 -18.89 -8.83
CA ARG A 332 -13.06 -19.22 -8.53
C ARG A 332 -13.94 -17.98 -8.46
N ARG A 333 -13.48 -16.90 -7.83
CA ARG A 333 -14.23 -15.64 -7.75
C ARG A 333 -14.31 -14.91 -9.08
N ALA A 334 -13.22 -14.90 -9.86
CA ALA A 334 -13.24 -14.33 -11.21
C ALA A 334 -14.22 -15.08 -12.14
N GLY A 335 -14.32 -16.41 -12.01
CA GLY A 335 -15.31 -17.22 -12.74
C GLY A 335 -16.75 -16.97 -12.28
N ALA A 336 -16.98 -16.82 -10.96
CA ALA A 336 -18.30 -16.55 -10.42
C ALA A 336 -18.87 -15.19 -10.87
N ALA A 337 -18.03 -14.14 -10.94
CA ALA A 337 -18.43 -12.82 -11.42
C ALA A 337 -18.85 -12.82 -12.91
N LYS A 338 -18.30 -13.72 -13.73
CA LYS A 338 -18.69 -13.88 -15.14
C LYS A 338 -19.96 -14.73 -15.33
N GLY A 339 -20.29 -15.60 -14.36
CA GLY A 339 -21.46 -16.49 -14.44
C GLY A 339 -22.79 -15.85 -13.99
N SER A 340 -22.75 -14.77 -13.20
CA SER A 340 -23.94 -14.08 -12.71
C SER A 340 -24.62 -13.16 -13.73
N GLY A 341 -24.01 -12.90 -14.88
CA GLY A 341 -24.58 -12.07 -15.97
C GLY A 341 -25.36 -12.85 -17.04
N GLY A 342 -25.59 -14.16 -16.85
CA GLY A 342 -26.11 -15.05 -17.90
C GLY A 342 -27.45 -15.73 -17.65
N SER A 343 -28.22 -15.33 -16.63
CA SER A 343 -29.49 -16.00 -16.27
C SER A 343 -30.64 -15.03 -16.07
N GLU A 344 -30.95 -14.23 -17.09
CA GLU A 344 -32.25 -13.57 -17.26
C GLU A 344 -32.54 -13.40 -18.77
N ALA A 345 -32.67 -14.54 -19.46
CA ALA A 345 -33.31 -14.63 -20.78
C ALA A 345 -33.66 -16.10 -21.07
N ALA A 346 -34.79 -16.56 -20.53
CA ALA A 346 -35.55 -17.70 -21.03
C ALA A 346 -37.01 -17.56 -20.60
#